data_AF-A0A0F9HA78-F1
#
_entry.id   AF-A0A0F9HA78-F1
#
_cell.length_a   1.000
_cell.length_b   1.000
_cell.length_c   1.000
_cell.angle_alpha   90.00
_cell.angle_beta   90.00
_cell.angle_gamma   90.00
#
_symmetry.space_group_name_H-M   'P 1'
#
loop_
_entity.id
_entity.type
_entity.pdbx_description
1 polymer ?
#
loop_
_entity_poly.entity_id
_entity_poly.type
_entity_poly.pdbx_seq_one_letter_code
_entity_poly.pdbx_strand_id
1 'polypeptide(L)'
;MRQKLELTGQTFGRLKVLKFDSIKRTGLYWDCCCKCGNKKTIRVDHLTSGETVSCGCYRAENNSVLMKDRIKVRDFSGKRYGKLVVLNFNRKNS
;
A
#
# COMPACT_ATOMS: atom_id res chain seq x y z
N MET A 1 21.85 -31.62 4.15
CA MET A 1 22.05 -30.15 4.13
C MET A 1 21.14 -29.53 3.07
N ARG A 2 20.56 -28.35 3.35
CA ARG A 2 20.12 -27.32 2.38
C ARG A 2 18.81 -27.55 1.57
N GLN A 3 17.65 -27.42 2.21
CA GLN A 3 16.40 -27.03 1.50
C GLN A 3 15.94 -25.61 1.86
N LYS A 4 16.70 -24.88 2.68
CA LYS A 4 16.40 -23.48 3.04
C LYS A 4 16.56 -22.49 1.88
N LEU A 5 17.04 -22.90 0.70
CA LEU A 5 17.36 -21.98 -0.40
C LEU A 5 16.28 -21.91 -1.50
N GLU A 6 15.34 -22.86 -1.54
CA GLU A 6 14.42 -23.03 -2.68
C GLU A 6 13.45 -21.87 -2.91
N LEU A 7 13.12 -21.12 -1.85
CA LEU A 7 12.22 -19.98 -1.94
C LEU A 7 12.91 -18.72 -2.49
N THR A 8 14.25 -18.70 -2.50
CA THR A 8 15.03 -17.56 -3.00
C THR A 8 14.81 -17.39 -4.50
N GLY A 9 14.35 -16.23 -4.94
CA GLY A 9 14.04 -15.97 -6.35
C GLY A 9 12.59 -16.29 -6.75
N GLN A 10 11.82 -16.98 -5.90
CA GLN A 10 10.39 -17.18 -6.15
C GLN A 10 9.61 -15.88 -6.04
N THR A 11 8.53 -15.78 -6.80
CA THR A 11 7.68 -14.59 -6.84
C THR A 11 6.27 -14.95 -6.36
N PHE A 12 5.83 -14.30 -5.30
CA PHE A 12 4.50 -14.43 -4.70
C PHE A 12 3.72 -13.14 -4.99
N GLY A 13 2.80 -13.20 -5.95
CA GLY A 13 2.05 -12.02 -6.41
C GLY A 13 2.98 -10.94 -6.97
N ARG A 14 3.12 -9.80 -6.26
CA ARG A 14 4.01 -8.69 -6.63
C ARG A 14 5.32 -8.67 -5.82
N LEU A 15 5.59 -9.69 -5.01
CA LEU A 15 6.75 -9.78 -4.13
C LEU A 15 7.69 -10.87 -4.61
N LYS A 16 8.95 -10.53 -4.84
CA LYS A 16 10.03 -11.46 -5.19
C LYS A 16 10.88 -11.71 -3.96
N VAL A 17 11.02 -12.96 -3.55
CA VAL A 17 11.85 -13.35 -2.43
C VAL A 17 13.31 -13.16 -2.80
N LEU A 18 14.04 -12.36 -2.02
CA LEU A 18 15.45 -12.06 -2.25
C LEU A 18 16.38 -12.96 -1.46
N LYS A 19 16.13 -13.12 -0.16
CA LYS A 19 16.96 -13.93 0.72
C LYS A 19 16.22 -14.28 2.01
N PHE A 20 16.67 -15.35 2.63
CA PHE A 20 16.25 -15.69 3.99
C PHE A 20 16.77 -14.61 4.96
N ASP A 21 15.90 -14.17 5.87
CA ASP A 21 16.21 -13.14 6.86
C ASP A 21 16.52 -13.79 8.22
N SER A 22 15.50 -14.33 8.88
CA SER A 22 15.64 -14.88 10.23
C SER A 22 14.54 -15.89 10.55
N ILE A 23 14.81 -16.80 11.50
CA ILE A 23 13.78 -17.68 12.07
C ILE A 23 13.45 -17.14 13.45
N LYS A 24 12.17 -16.92 13.68
CA LYS A 24 11.65 -16.58 15.00
C LYS A 24 10.73 -17.70 15.48
N ARG A 25 10.36 -17.67 16.75
CA ARG A 25 9.40 -18.62 17.34
C ARG A 25 8.07 -18.68 16.58
N THR A 26 7.70 -17.57 15.94
CA THR A 26 6.47 -17.42 15.15
C THR A 26 6.57 -17.93 13.71
N GLY A 27 7.75 -18.28 13.20
CA GLY A 27 7.94 -18.77 11.83
C GLY A 27 9.22 -18.29 11.15
N LEU A 28 9.36 -18.60 9.85
CA LEU A 28 10.47 -18.16 9.03
C LEU A 28 10.16 -16.82 8.34
N TYR A 29 11.13 -15.91 8.39
CA TYR A 29 11.04 -14.59 7.78
C TYR A 29 11.99 -14.50 6.59
N TRP A 30 11.50 -13.88 5.53
CA TRP A 30 12.19 -13.75 4.25
C TRP A 30 12.14 -12.31 3.78
N ASP A 31 13.28 -11.80 3.34
CA ASP A 31 13.36 -10.48 2.72
C ASP A 31 12.82 -10.55 1.30
N CYS A 32 11.80 -9.75 1.00
CA CYS A 32 11.10 -9.74 -0.27
C CYS A 32 11.18 -8.36 -0.90
N CYS A 33 11.52 -8.29 -2.18
CA CYS A 33 11.44 -7.07 -2.98
C CYS A 33 10.09 -7.03 -3.69
N CYS A 34 9.32 -5.99 -3.46
CA CYS A 34 8.12 -5.77 -4.23
C CYS A 34 8.44 -5.11 -5.57
N LYS A 35 7.60 -5.35 -6.59
CA LYS A 35 7.67 -4.63 -7.88
C LYS A 35 7.61 -3.10 -7.74
N CYS A 36 7.10 -2.61 -6.60
CA CYS A 36 7.12 -1.19 -6.22
C CYS A 36 8.53 -0.63 -5.93
N GLY A 37 9.55 -1.49 -5.81
CA GLY A 37 10.91 -1.13 -5.39
C GLY A 37 11.14 -1.23 -3.88
N ASN A 38 10.07 -1.32 -3.06
CA ASN A 38 10.23 -1.47 -1.61
C ASN A 38 10.58 -2.90 -1.23
N LYS A 39 11.51 -3.02 -0.28
CA LYS A 39 11.87 -4.27 0.36
C LYS A 39 11.09 -4.43 1.66
N LYS A 40 10.60 -5.63 1.93
CA LYS A 40 9.84 -5.94 3.14
C LYS A 40 10.15 -7.36 3.59
N THR A 41 10.41 -7.51 4.88
CA THR A 41 10.56 -8.81 5.52
C THR A 41 9.18 -9.38 5.82
N ILE A 42 8.86 -10.54 5.24
CA ILE A 42 7.53 -11.16 5.31
C ILE A 42 7.69 -12.60 5.77
N ARG A 43 6.71 -13.09 6.54
CA ARG A 43 6.68 -14.47 7.03
C ARG A 43 6.35 -15.43 5.88
N VAL A 44 7.01 -16.58 5.83
CA VAL A 44 6.89 -17.54 4.72
C VAL A 44 5.45 -18.03 4.52
N ASP A 45 4.72 -18.27 5.59
CA ASP A 45 3.33 -18.71 5.54
C ASP A 45 2.37 -17.64 5.01
N HIS A 46 2.66 -16.35 5.20
CA HIS A 46 1.87 -15.26 4.57
C HIS A 46 2.16 -15.16 3.07
N LEU A 47 3.34 -15.58 2.62
CA LEU A 47 3.69 -15.64 1.19
C LEU A 47 3.00 -16.84 0.54
N THR A 48 3.08 -18.03 1.16
CA THR A 48 2.50 -19.27 0.60
C THR A 48 0.99 -19.32 0.67
N SER A 49 0.37 -18.76 1.72
CA SER A 49 -1.11 -18.64 1.81
C SER A 49 -1.69 -17.55 0.91
N GLY A 50 -0.85 -16.65 0.36
CA GLY A 50 -1.30 -15.53 -0.45
C GLY A 50 -1.90 -14.36 0.35
N GLU A 51 -1.78 -14.35 1.68
CA GLU A 51 -2.24 -13.23 2.51
C GLU A 51 -1.48 -11.94 2.20
N THR A 52 -0.18 -12.05 1.90
CA THR A 52 0.67 -10.90 1.57
C THR A 52 1.16 -10.97 0.12
N VAL A 53 0.48 -10.24 -0.77
CA VAL A 53 0.80 -10.17 -2.21
C VAL A 53 1.55 -8.90 -2.64
N SER A 54 1.68 -7.89 -1.75
CA SER A 54 2.35 -6.63 -2.07
C SER A 54 2.96 -5.95 -0.84
N CYS A 55 3.85 -4.98 -1.07
CA CYS A 55 4.44 -4.13 -0.03
C CYS A 55 3.39 -3.27 0.73
N GLY A 56 2.13 -3.23 0.26
CA GLY A 56 1.11 -2.25 0.64
C GLY A 56 0.89 -1.19 -0.43
N CYS A 57 1.78 -1.12 -1.44
CA CYS A 57 1.66 -0.18 -2.56
C CYS A 57 0.37 -0.33 -3.34
N TYR A 58 -0.17 -1.54 -3.49
CA TYR A 58 -1.37 -1.74 -4.29
C TYR A 58 -2.59 -1.06 -3.65
N ARG A 59 -2.70 -1.11 -2.31
CA ARG A 59 -3.74 -0.37 -1.59
C ARG A 59 -3.49 1.14 -1.62
N ALA A 60 -2.23 1.58 -1.56
CA ALA A 60 -1.88 2.99 -1.66
C ALA A 60 -2.16 3.56 -3.07
N GLU A 61 -1.85 2.80 -4.12
CA GLU A 61 -2.14 3.11 -5.52
C GLU A 61 -3.65 3.17 -5.78
N ASN A 62 -4.41 2.18 -5.32
CA ASN A 62 -5.88 2.23 -5.41
C ASN A 62 -6.48 3.38 -4.61
N ASN A 63 -5.89 3.76 -3.47
CA ASN A 63 -6.36 4.91 -2.71
C ASN A 63 -5.99 6.23 -3.40
N SER A 64 -4.84 6.33 -4.08
CA SER A 64 -4.43 7.56 -4.78
C SER A 64 -5.23 7.83 -6.06
N VAL A 65 -5.67 6.80 -6.79
CA VAL A 65 -6.65 7.00 -7.89
C VAL A 65 -7.99 7.52 -7.36
N LEU A 66 -8.42 7.05 -6.17
CA LEU A 66 -9.64 7.54 -5.52
C LEU A 66 -9.44 8.88 -4.77
N MET A 67 -8.21 9.28 -4.48
CA MET A 67 -7.90 10.53 -3.76
C MET A 67 -7.92 11.76 -4.68
N LYS A 68 -7.93 11.57 -6.01
CA LYS A 68 -8.28 12.66 -6.93
C LYS A 68 -9.75 13.07 -6.80
N ASP A 69 -10.62 12.16 -6.34
CA ASP A 69 -12.08 12.35 -6.36
C ASP A 69 -12.71 12.50 -4.97
N ARG A 70 -12.02 12.08 -3.89
CA ARG A 70 -12.63 12.08 -2.54
C ARG A 70 -12.48 13.36 -1.73
N ILE A 71 -11.88 14.42 -2.28
CA ILE A 71 -12.13 15.76 -1.77
C ILE A 71 -13.54 16.15 -2.27
N LYS A 72 -14.58 15.70 -1.56
CA LYS A 72 -15.89 16.36 -1.59
C LYS A 72 -15.71 17.74 -0.95
N VAL A 73 -15.04 18.65 -1.64
CA VAL A 73 -15.20 20.07 -1.37
C VAL A 73 -16.68 20.32 -1.64
N ARG A 74 -17.47 20.43 -0.56
CA ARG A 74 -18.83 20.94 -0.66
C ARG A 74 -18.68 22.39 -1.06
N ASP A 75 -18.63 22.62 -2.35
CA ASP A 75 -18.65 23.96 -2.90
C ASP A 75 -20.03 24.54 -2.59
N PHE A 76 -20.05 25.54 -1.71
CA PHE A 76 -21.25 26.29 -1.37
C PHE A 76 -21.35 27.57 -2.19
N SER A 77 -20.45 27.79 -3.17
CA SER A 77 -20.51 28.96 -4.03
C SER A 77 -21.84 28.99 -4.77
N GLY A 78 -22.42 30.18 -4.89
CA GLY A 78 -23.76 30.39 -5.44
C GLY A 78 -24.92 30.06 -4.49
N LYS A 79 -24.69 29.44 -3.33
CA LYS A 79 -25.78 29.23 -2.35
C LYS A 79 -26.06 30.50 -1.55
N ARG A 80 -27.36 30.78 -1.37
CA ARG A 80 -27.88 31.93 -0.65
C ARG A 80 -28.37 31.52 0.72
N TYR A 81 -27.82 32.13 1.76
CA TYR A 81 -28.23 31.97 3.15
C TYR A 81 -28.79 33.33 3.62
N GLY A 82 -30.09 33.52 3.42
CA GLY A 82 -30.77 34.78 3.71
C GLY A 82 -30.29 35.93 2.83
N LYS A 83 -29.71 36.98 3.45
CA LYS A 83 -29.17 38.16 2.74
C LYS A 83 -27.74 37.94 2.21
N LEU A 84 -27.10 36.80 2.49
CA LEU A 84 -25.73 36.52 2.09
C LEU A 84 -25.69 35.48 0.96
N VAL A 85 -24.83 35.71 -0.04
CA VAL A 85 -24.53 34.79 -1.15
C VAL A 85 -23.05 34.47 -1.12
N VAL A 86 -22.72 33.18 -1.18
CA VAL A 86 -21.32 32.73 -1.24
C VAL A 86 -20.78 32.99 -2.65
N LEU A 87 -19.80 33.89 -2.80
CA LEU A 87 -19.26 34.28 -4.12
C LEU A 87 -18.15 33.35 -4.60
N ASN A 88 -17.16 33.01 -3.76
CA ASN A 88 -16.04 32.14 -4.13
C ASN A 88 -15.46 31.40 -2.91
N PHE A 89 -14.98 30.17 -3.14
CA PHE A 89 -14.22 29.38 -2.16
C PHE A 89 -12.73 29.53 -2.42
N ASN A 90 -11.99 30.17 -1.50
CA ASN A 90 -10.53 30.33 -1.63
C ASN A 90 -9.81 29.29 -0.76
N ARG A 91 -9.15 28.32 -1.39
CA ARG A 91 -8.40 27.25 -0.72
C ARG A 91 -7.03 27.80 -0.30
N LYS A 92 -6.85 28.16 0.97
CA LYS A 92 -5.51 28.40 1.52
C LYS A 92 -4.75 27.07 1.64
N ASN A 93 -3.71 26.90 0.83
CA ASN A 93 -2.66 25.92 1.11
C ASN A 93 -1.77 26.51 2.22
N SER A 94 -1.57 25.74 3.29
CA SER A 94 -0.61 26.05 4.35
C SER A 94 0.57 25.09 4.29
#